data_AF-A0A928RYT8-F1
#
_entry.id   AF-A0A928RYT8-F1
#
_cell.length_a   1.000
_cell.length_b   1.000
_cell.length_c   1.000
_cell.angle_alpha   90.00
_cell.angle_beta   90.00
_cell.angle_gamma   90.00
#
_symmetry.space_group_name_H-M   'P 1'
#
loop_
_entity.id
_entity.type
_entity.pdbx_description
1 polymer ?
#
loop_
_entity_poly.entity_id
_entity_poly.type
_entity_poly.pdbx_seq_one_letter_code
_entity_poly.pdbx_strand_id
1 'polypeptide(L)'
;MARLEPVLEELEAEGKLRRGRLDVWFARKRRPQMETSIREAGEAYAIIKDGGGLLGESSSTRVLYDLHPGAIYLHKGVQYRVVTLDMRDRVAVCRPAGEIAYYTRPMTEEESEILSEDDSMPLGKTVVKFGTLRITERVLGYRKKHIFTEAPMGEFPLDLPPSIFTTKGVWMKVGDSILEEVRGRGFSIGGALHGAEHAMIAALPLYALCDRMDLGGVSYTLNPELQSPAIFVYDGHEGGVGLTRRGFECLRDWLASALELMEDCACEVACPSCTQDPRCGNNNEPLDKRGASMIIRDWLGR
;
A
#
# COMPACT_ATOMS: atom_id res chain seq x y z
N MET A 1 -15.60 -29.31 7.47
CA MET A 1 -15.59 -29.47 8.94
C MET A 1 -14.19 -29.24 9.47
N ALA A 2 -13.25 -30.20 9.34
CA ALA A 2 -11.88 -30.08 9.86
C ALA A 2 -11.13 -28.77 9.55
N ARG A 3 -11.32 -28.17 8.36
CA ARG A 3 -10.68 -26.89 8.00
C ARG A 3 -11.23 -25.67 8.76
N LEU A 4 -12.50 -25.71 9.16
CA LEU A 4 -13.20 -24.61 9.85
C LEU A 4 -13.26 -24.83 11.37
N GLU A 5 -13.00 -26.05 11.85
CA GLU A 5 -13.02 -26.40 13.28
C GLU A 5 -12.26 -25.38 14.15
N PRO A 6 -11.00 -24.99 13.82
CA PRO A 6 -10.25 -24.06 14.66
C PRO A 6 -10.90 -22.68 14.77
N VAL A 7 -11.45 -22.18 13.66
CA VAL A 7 -12.13 -20.88 13.62
C VAL A 7 -13.49 -20.95 14.33
N LEU A 8 -14.20 -22.08 14.23
CA LEU A 8 -15.46 -22.28 14.95
C LEU A 8 -15.23 -22.36 16.46
N GLU A 9 -14.20 -23.08 16.90
CA GLU A 9 -13.79 -23.17 18.31
C GLU A 9 -13.37 -21.81 18.87
N GLU A 10 -12.58 -21.04 18.10
CA GLU A 10 -12.20 -19.67 18.45
C GLU A 10 -13.42 -18.77 18.60
N LEU A 11 -14.30 -18.72 17.60
CA LEU A 11 -15.51 -17.89 17.64
C LEU A 11 -16.50 -18.32 18.72
N GLU A 12 -16.51 -19.59 19.12
CA GLU A 12 -17.26 -20.06 20.29
C GLU A 12 -16.64 -19.60 21.60
N ALA A 13 -15.31 -19.69 21.73
CA ALA A 13 -14.57 -19.22 22.90
C ALA A 13 -14.72 -17.70 23.09
N GLU A 14 -14.71 -16.94 22.00
CA GLU A 14 -15.00 -15.49 21.98
C GLU A 14 -16.49 -15.17 22.21
N GLY A 15 -17.35 -16.18 22.26
CA GLY A 15 -18.79 -16.00 22.45
C GLY A 15 -19.50 -15.35 21.25
N LYS A 16 -18.88 -15.30 20.07
CA LYS A 16 -19.51 -14.82 18.83
C LYS A 16 -20.45 -15.86 18.24
N LEU A 17 -20.14 -17.14 18.40
CA LEU A 17 -20.98 -18.26 17.98
C LEU A 17 -21.59 -19.02 19.18
N ARG A 18 -22.59 -19.83 18.86
CA ARG A 18 -23.17 -20.84 19.74
C ARG A 18 -23.38 -22.13 18.96
N ARG A 19 -22.82 -23.23 19.45
CA ARG A 19 -23.10 -24.56 18.91
C ARG A 19 -24.59 -24.89 18.98
N GLY A 20 -25.12 -25.31 17.84
CA GLY A 20 -26.43 -25.92 17.69
C GLY A 20 -26.36 -27.45 17.70
N ARG A 21 -27.39 -28.09 17.16
CA ARG A 21 -27.38 -29.54 16.89
C ARG A 21 -26.85 -29.78 15.47
N LEU A 22 -26.28 -30.96 15.23
CA LEU A 22 -25.89 -31.45 13.89
C LEU A 22 -24.92 -30.51 13.14
N ASP A 23 -23.83 -30.09 13.80
CA ASP A 23 -22.78 -29.26 13.18
C ASP A 23 -23.31 -27.96 12.56
N VAL A 24 -24.27 -27.34 13.23
CA VAL A 24 -24.78 -26.01 12.90
C VAL A 24 -24.35 -25.04 14.00
N TRP A 25 -23.78 -23.90 13.62
CA TRP A 25 -23.43 -22.81 14.53
C TRP A 25 -24.31 -21.60 14.26
N PHE A 26 -24.74 -20.94 15.34
CA PHE A 26 -25.55 -19.73 15.26
C PHE A 26 -24.75 -18.53 15.76
N ALA A 27 -24.78 -17.44 15.01
CA ALA A 27 -24.29 -16.16 15.51
C ALA A 27 -25.10 -15.74 16.74
N ARG A 28 -24.41 -15.28 17.78
CA ARG A 28 -25.10 -14.76 18.98
C ARG A 28 -25.76 -13.42 18.73
N LYS A 29 -25.17 -12.60 17.85
CA LYS A 29 -25.78 -11.35 17.39
C LYS A 29 -26.87 -11.65 16.36
N ARG A 30 -27.94 -10.87 16.40
CA ARG A 30 -29.08 -10.99 15.47
C ARG A 30 -28.72 -10.55 14.04
N ARG A 31 -27.74 -9.66 13.89
CA ARG A 31 -27.31 -9.08 12.60
C ARG A 31 -25.78 -8.91 12.54
N PRO A 32 -24.99 -9.98 12.62
CA PRO A 32 -23.53 -9.90 12.59
C PRO A 32 -23.01 -9.22 11.32
N GLN A 33 -23.73 -9.35 10.20
CA GLN A 33 -23.37 -8.72 8.93
C GLN A 33 -23.32 -7.19 8.96
N MET A 34 -23.93 -6.53 9.96
CA MET A 34 -23.85 -5.07 10.10
C MET A 34 -22.47 -4.60 10.59
N GLU A 35 -21.67 -5.50 11.15
CA GLU A 35 -20.32 -5.22 11.66
C GLU A 35 -19.24 -5.55 10.62
N THR A 36 -19.65 -6.04 9.46
CA THR A 36 -18.76 -6.46 8.39
C THR A 36 -19.04 -5.63 7.16
N SER A 37 -18.07 -4.82 6.78
CA SER A 37 -18.07 -4.20 5.46
C SER A 37 -17.54 -5.20 4.43
N ILE A 38 -18.17 -5.25 3.26
CA ILE A 38 -17.80 -6.17 2.18
C ILE A 38 -16.63 -5.60 1.35
N ARG A 39 -16.45 -4.28 1.34
CA ARG A 39 -15.53 -3.60 0.41
C ARG A 39 -14.33 -2.98 1.09
N GLU A 40 -14.53 -2.29 2.20
CA GLU A 40 -13.45 -1.53 2.86
C GLU A 40 -13.70 -1.41 4.35
N ALA A 41 -12.64 -1.39 5.15
CA ALA A 41 -12.72 -1.04 6.56
C ALA A 41 -13.00 0.47 6.72
N GLY A 42 -14.02 0.81 7.51
CA GLY A 42 -14.38 2.21 7.84
C GLY A 42 -15.68 2.70 7.21
N GLU A 43 -16.11 3.88 7.65
CA GLU A 43 -17.32 4.56 7.14
C GLU A 43 -16.93 5.55 6.01
N ALA A 44 -17.76 5.61 4.97
CA ALA A 44 -17.53 6.49 3.82
C ALA A 44 -17.68 7.97 4.18
N TYR A 45 -16.96 8.81 3.43
CA TYR A 45 -17.06 10.27 3.47
C TYR A 45 -18.01 10.77 2.41
N ALA A 46 -18.96 11.63 2.78
CA ALA A 46 -19.83 12.29 1.83
C ALA A 46 -19.10 13.47 1.16
N ILE A 47 -19.17 13.54 -0.16
CA ILE A 47 -18.65 14.66 -0.96
C ILE A 47 -19.83 15.54 -1.32
N ILE A 48 -19.87 16.77 -0.82
CA ILE A 48 -21.00 17.68 -1.03
C ILE A 48 -20.56 18.96 -1.74
N LYS A 49 -21.49 19.58 -2.45
CA LYS A 49 -21.29 20.92 -3.00
C LYS A 49 -21.48 21.98 -1.90
N ASP A 50 -20.69 23.05 -1.96
CA ASP A 50 -20.92 24.26 -1.18
C ASP A 50 -22.29 24.87 -1.53
N GLY A 51 -23.15 25.02 -0.53
CA GLY A 51 -24.59 25.33 -0.69
C GLY A 51 -25.53 24.11 -0.72
N GLY A 52 -25.00 22.88 -0.57
CA GLY A 52 -25.79 21.65 -0.47
C GLY A 52 -25.86 20.85 -1.78
N GLY A 53 -26.16 19.57 -1.64
CA GLY A 53 -26.23 18.59 -2.73
C GLY A 53 -25.07 17.60 -2.71
N LEU A 54 -25.41 16.32 -2.71
CA LEU A 54 -24.44 15.21 -2.73
C LEU A 54 -23.83 15.09 -4.13
N LEU A 55 -22.51 15.11 -4.20
CA LEU A 55 -21.73 14.79 -5.40
C LEU A 55 -21.40 13.31 -5.45
N GLY A 56 -21.02 12.72 -4.31
CA GLY A 56 -20.66 11.31 -4.23
C GLY A 56 -20.14 10.93 -2.85
N GLU A 57 -19.45 9.80 -2.79
CA GLU A 57 -18.83 9.28 -1.57
C GLU A 57 -17.39 8.88 -1.86
N SER A 58 -16.53 8.92 -0.83
CA SER A 58 -15.14 8.47 -0.87
C SER A 58 -14.85 7.52 0.28
N SER A 59 -13.89 6.62 0.08
CA SER A 59 -13.39 5.77 1.16
C SER A 59 -12.67 6.59 2.22
N SER A 60 -12.68 6.08 3.46
CA SER A 60 -11.91 6.63 4.58
C SER A 60 -10.41 6.53 4.36
N THR A 61 -9.95 5.52 3.63
CA THR A 61 -8.53 5.27 3.36
C THR A 61 -7.94 6.25 2.35
N ARG A 62 -8.75 6.78 1.42
CA ARG A 62 -8.28 7.70 0.37
C ARG A 62 -8.62 9.15 0.59
N VAL A 63 -9.48 9.47 1.55
CA VAL A 63 -10.01 10.83 1.71
C VAL A 63 -8.91 11.87 1.94
N LEU A 64 -7.85 11.54 2.67
CA LEU A 64 -6.73 12.45 2.91
C LEU A 64 -5.87 12.67 1.65
N TYR A 65 -5.86 11.71 0.73
CA TYR A 65 -5.11 11.78 -0.53
C TYR A 65 -5.88 12.51 -1.62
N ASP A 66 -7.15 12.17 -1.80
CA ASP A 66 -7.96 12.61 -2.94
C ASP A 66 -8.79 13.88 -2.61
N LEU A 67 -9.09 14.10 -1.32
CA LEU A 67 -10.02 15.12 -0.84
C LEU A 67 -9.43 16.00 0.26
N HIS A 68 -8.11 16.16 0.32
CA HIS A 68 -7.50 17.17 1.18
C HIS A 68 -7.95 18.59 0.79
N PRO A 69 -7.92 19.57 1.72
CA PRO A 69 -8.17 20.96 1.38
C PRO A 69 -7.28 21.45 0.23
N GLY A 70 -7.88 22.07 -0.78
CA GLY A 70 -7.20 22.52 -1.99
C GLY A 70 -7.09 21.49 -3.12
N ALA A 71 -7.44 20.22 -2.89
CA ALA A 71 -7.48 19.20 -3.93
C ALA A 71 -8.45 19.57 -5.05
N ILE A 72 -8.13 19.16 -6.27
CA ILE A 72 -9.01 19.24 -7.44
C ILE A 72 -9.66 17.88 -7.65
N TYR A 73 -10.94 17.80 -7.30
CA TYR A 73 -11.78 16.63 -7.47
C TYR A 73 -12.54 16.72 -8.80
N LEU A 74 -12.41 15.70 -9.64
CA LEU A 74 -13.11 15.64 -10.92
C LEU A 74 -14.35 14.76 -10.77
N HIS A 75 -15.54 15.33 -11.01
CA HIS A 75 -16.81 14.60 -10.96
C HIS A 75 -17.57 14.75 -12.27
N LYS A 76 -17.71 13.65 -13.02
CA LYS A 76 -18.40 13.61 -14.32
C LYS A 76 -17.91 14.69 -15.30
N GLY A 77 -16.60 14.92 -15.34
CA GLY A 77 -15.96 15.92 -16.20
C GLY A 77 -15.99 17.35 -15.66
N VAL A 78 -16.66 17.61 -14.53
CA VAL A 78 -16.68 18.93 -13.88
C VAL A 78 -15.61 18.96 -12.79
N GLN A 79 -14.79 20.01 -12.80
CA GLN A 79 -13.74 20.23 -11.82
C GLN A 79 -14.30 20.94 -10.58
N TYR A 80 -14.04 20.36 -9.42
CA TYR A 80 -14.34 20.92 -8.11
C TYR A 80 -13.06 21.11 -7.32
N ARG A 81 -12.97 22.21 -6.58
CA ARG A 81 -11.94 22.40 -5.58
C ARG A 81 -12.51 22.06 -4.21
N VAL A 82 -11.81 21.20 -3.49
CA VAL A 82 -12.13 20.89 -2.09
C VAL A 82 -11.79 22.10 -1.22
N VAL A 83 -12.77 22.56 -0.46
CA VAL A 83 -12.68 23.73 0.43
C VAL A 83 -12.31 23.28 1.84
N THR A 84 -13.05 22.30 2.37
CA THR A 84 -12.83 21.72 3.69
C THR A 84 -13.02 20.22 3.65
N LEU A 85 -12.31 19.53 4.54
CA LEU A 85 -12.51 18.13 4.86
C LEU A 85 -12.76 18.02 6.36
N ASP A 86 -14.00 17.71 6.74
CA ASP A 86 -14.36 17.43 8.12
C ASP A 86 -14.29 15.93 8.39
N MET A 87 -13.29 15.50 9.15
CA MET A 87 -13.08 14.10 9.51
C MET A 87 -14.04 13.60 10.58
N ARG A 88 -14.59 14.51 11.40
CA ARG A 88 -15.52 14.17 12.47
C ARG A 88 -16.90 13.86 11.88
N ASP A 89 -17.39 14.75 11.03
CA ASP A 89 -18.70 14.60 10.39
C ASP A 89 -18.61 13.78 9.09
N ARG A 90 -17.38 13.46 8.64
CA ARG A 90 -17.06 12.73 7.42
C ARG A 90 -17.63 13.38 6.16
N VAL A 91 -17.38 14.67 6.03
CA VAL A 91 -17.88 15.48 4.91
C VAL A 91 -16.74 16.26 4.25
N ALA A 92 -16.58 16.08 2.95
CA ALA A 92 -15.74 16.92 2.11
C ALA A 92 -16.62 17.96 1.38
N VAL A 93 -16.37 19.25 1.60
CA VAL A 93 -17.13 20.34 0.97
C VAL A 93 -16.38 20.85 -0.25
N CYS A 94 -17.05 20.86 -1.40
CA CYS A 94 -16.47 21.15 -2.70
C CYS A 94 -17.16 22.34 -3.37
N ARG A 95 -16.38 23.22 -4.02
CA ARG A 95 -16.93 24.28 -4.89
C ARG A 95 -16.50 24.09 -6.34
N PRO A 96 -17.32 24.44 -7.33
CA PRO A 96 -16.88 24.45 -8.72
C PRO A 96 -15.58 25.24 -8.88
N ALA A 97 -14.60 24.64 -9.57
CA ALA A 97 -13.29 25.26 -9.79
C ALA A 97 -13.27 26.18 -11.02
N GLY A 98 -14.29 26.09 -11.89
CA GLY A 98 -14.25 26.66 -13.24
C GLY A 98 -13.35 25.83 -14.16
N GLU A 99 -12.91 26.42 -15.26
CA GLU A 99 -11.93 25.81 -16.16
C GLU A 99 -10.52 26.10 -15.64
N ILE A 100 -9.94 25.14 -14.92
CA ILE A 100 -8.53 25.20 -14.50
C ILE A 100 -7.69 24.24 -15.34
N ALA A 101 -6.53 24.71 -15.78
CA ALA A 101 -5.58 23.94 -16.57
C ALA A 101 -4.58 23.15 -15.71
N TYR A 102 -4.90 22.87 -14.43
CA TYR A 102 -4.03 22.13 -13.53
C TYR A 102 -4.80 21.07 -12.74
N TYR A 103 -4.10 20.03 -12.31
CA TYR A 103 -4.57 19.05 -11.34
C TYR A 103 -3.67 19.06 -10.09
N THR A 104 -4.17 18.50 -9.01
CA THR A 104 -3.42 18.35 -7.75
C THR A 104 -2.94 16.93 -7.58
N ARG A 105 -1.76 16.78 -6.98
CA ARG A 105 -1.23 15.47 -6.62
C ARG A 105 -0.70 15.52 -5.19
N PRO A 106 -1.12 14.61 -4.29
CA PRO A 106 -0.63 14.59 -2.92
C PRO A 106 0.87 14.27 -2.89
N MET A 107 1.54 14.76 -1.86
CA MET A 107 2.90 14.39 -1.48
C MET A 107 2.78 13.60 -0.18
N THR A 108 3.22 12.34 -0.19
CA THR A 108 3.05 11.46 0.94
C THR A 108 4.37 10.91 1.45
N GLU A 109 4.35 10.52 2.72
CA GLU A 109 5.44 9.84 3.40
C GLU A 109 4.85 8.62 4.11
N GLU A 110 5.55 7.50 4.03
CA GLU A 110 5.14 6.23 4.62
C GLU A 110 6.28 5.69 5.49
N GLU A 111 5.94 5.32 6.72
CA GLU A 111 6.87 4.77 7.71
C GLU A 111 6.34 3.42 8.21
N SER A 112 7.23 2.43 8.29
CA SER A 112 6.94 1.13 8.91
C SER A 112 7.76 0.94 10.19
N GLU A 113 7.10 0.47 11.24
CA GLU A 113 7.72 0.07 12.51
C GLU A 113 7.48 -1.43 12.79
N ILE A 114 8.52 -2.15 13.22
CA ILE A 114 8.40 -3.59 13.54
C ILE A 114 7.88 -3.77 14.97
N LEU A 115 6.68 -4.36 15.11
CA LEU A 115 6.09 -4.63 16.42
C LEU A 115 6.37 -6.05 16.93
N SER A 116 6.38 -7.04 16.04
CA SER A 116 6.72 -8.43 16.39
C SER A 116 7.31 -9.17 15.20
N GLU A 117 8.26 -10.06 15.47
CA GLU A 117 8.71 -11.08 14.51
C GLU A 117 7.98 -12.40 14.82
N ASP A 118 7.13 -12.85 13.91
CA ASP A 118 6.32 -14.05 14.10
C ASP A 118 6.97 -15.28 13.47
N ASP A 119 7.67 -15.10 12.34
CA ASP A 119 8.33 -16.17 11.60
C ASP A 119 9.57 -15.66 10.85
N SER A 120 10.47 -16.58 10.49
CA SER A 120 11.65 -16.24 9.69
C SER A 120 12.17 -17.41 8.88
N MET A 121 12.72 -17.13 7.69
CA MET A 121 13.38 -18.14 6.87
C MET A 121 14.64 -17.61 6.16
N PRO A 122 15.65 -18.47 5.93
CA PRO A 122 16.83 -18.08 5.17
C PRO A 122 16.50 -17.86 3.69
N LEU A 123 17.10 -16.83 3.09
CA LEU A 123 16.99 -16.53 1.67
C LEU A 123 18.34 -16.00 1.14
N GLY A 124 19.09 -16.87 0.45
CA GLY A 124 20.43 -16.51 -0.03
C GLY A 124 21.34 -16.10 1.13
N LYS A 125 21.84 -14.86 1.10
CA LYS A 125 22.70 -14.28 2.16
C LYS A 125 21.91 -13.48 3.22
N THR A 126 20.58 -13.41 3.11
CA THR A 126 19.72 -12.67 4.04
C THR A 126 18.76 -13.61 4.77
N VAL A 127 18.01 -13.04 5.72
CA VAL A 127 16.89 -13.71 6.39
C VAL A 127 15.65 -12.90 6.11
N VAL A 128 14.61 -13.55 5.59
CA VAL A 128 13.30 -12.93 5.46
C VAL A 128 12.55 -13.13 6.76
N LYS A 129 11.90 -12.05 7.19
CA LYS A 129 11.09 -11.98 8.40
C LYS A 129 9.64 -11.78 8.01
N PHE A 130 8.74 -12.33 8.82
CA PHE A 130 7.31 -12.09 8.76
C PHE A 130 6.82 -11.75 10.16
N GLY A 131 5.87 -10.82 10.26
CA GLY A 131 5.31 -10.45 11.54
C GLY A 131 4.42 -9.23 11.49
N THR A 132 4.28 -8.57 12.63
CA THR A 132 3.38 -7.43 12.81
C THR A 132 4.11 -6.12 12.59
N LEU A 133 3.55 -5.26 11.75
CA LEU A 133 4.06 -3.93 11.45
C LEU A 133 3.04 -2.86 11.86
N ARG A 134 3.52 -1.71 12.34
CA ARG A 134 2.74 -0.47 12.40
C ARG A 134 3.11 0.37 11.19
N ILE A 135 2.11 0.73 10.39
CA ILE A 135 2.27 1.60 9.23
C ILE A 135 1.74 2.98 9.59
N THR A 136 2.54 4.00 9.31
CA THR A 136 2.17 5.41 9.46
C THR A 136 2.26 6.08 8.10
N GLU A 137 1.13 6.56 7.59
CA GLU A 137 1.06 7.28 6.32
C GLU A 137 0.70 8.75 6.58
N ARG A 138 1.41 9.67 5.93
CA ARG A 138 1.22 11.12 6.07
C ARG A 138 1.05 11.77 4.72
N VAL A 139 0.07 12.66 4.60
CA VAL A 139 -0.05 13.59 3.47
C VAL A 139 0.57 14.93 3.91
N LEU A 140 1.80 15.18 3.47
CA LEU A 140 2.59 16.37 3.85
C LEU A 140 2.14 17.64 3.11
N GLY A 141 1.47 17.47 1.97
CA GLY A 141 1.09 18.56 1.09
C GLY A 141 0.61 18.06 -0.26
N TYR A 142 0.54 18.96 -1.22
CA TYR A 142 0.23 18.62 -2.61
C TYR A 142 0.96 19.50 -3.61
N ARG A 143 1.21 18.96 -4.79
CA ARG A 143 1.74 19.68 -5.96
C ARG A 143 0.61 20.07 -6.90
N LYS A 144 0.73 21.22 -7.54
CA LYS A 144 -0.05 21.54 -8.73
C LYS A 144 0.77 21.24 -9.98
N LYS A 145 0.20 20.49 -10.91
CA LYS A 145 0.81 20.21 -12.21
C LYS A 145 -0.13 20.66 -13.32
N HIS A 146 0.42 21.31 -14.34
CA HIS A 146 -0.35 21.69 -15.53
C HIS A 146 -0.83 20.42 -16.26
N ILE A 147 -2.11 20.39 -16.67
CA ILE A 147 -2.78 19.19 -17.21
C ILE A 147 -2.10 18.67 -18.47
N PHE A 148 -1.62 19.56 -19.35
CA PHE A 148 -1.07 19.16 -20.65
C PHE A 148 0.43 19.01 -20.68
N THR A 149 1.15 19.85 -19.94
CA THR A 149 2.62 19.91 -20.01
C THR A 149 3.28 19.20 -18.85
N GLU A 150 2.51 18.78 -17.84
CA GLU A 150 2.99 18.28 -16.55
C GLU A 150 3.94 19.23 -15.81
N ALA A 151 4.07 20.47 -16.25
CA ALA A 151 4.96 21.44 -15.63
C ALA A 151 4.53 21.67 -14.17
N PRO A 152 5.46 21.61 -13.20
CA PRO A 152 5.16 21.90 -11.81
C PRO A 152 4.80 23.39 -11.67
N MET A 153 3.71 23.66 -10.97
CA MET A 153 3.20 25.03 -10.73
C MET A 153 3.36 25.48 -9.28
N GLY A 154 3.79 24.59 -8.39
CA GLY A 154 4.04 24.88 -6.99
C GLY A 154 3.71 23.70 -6.08
N GLU A 155 4.26 23.77 -4.88
CA GLU A 155 4.00 22.84 -3.77
C GLU A 155 3.29 23.60 -2.65
N PHE A 156 2.31 22.95 -2.04
CA PHE A 156 1.46 23.55 -1.02
C PHE A 156 1.45 22.60 0.18
N PRO A 157 2.04 22.99 1.32
CA PRO A 157 2.06 22.14 2.51
C PRO A 157 0.66 22.00 3.10
N LEU A 158 0.42 20.88 3.76
CA LEU A 158 -0.81 20.57 4.48
C LEU A 158 -0.45 20.12 5.89
N ASP A 159 -1.35 20.40 6.83
CA ASP A 159 -1.29 19.91 8.20
C ASP A 159 -2.46 18.96 8.42
N LEU A 160 -2.27 17.70 8.00
CA LEU A 160 -3.26 16.63 8.12
C LEU A 160 -2.77 15.58 9.11
N PRO A 161 -3.67 14.94 9.88
CA PRO A 161 -3.27 13.87 10.78
C PRO A 161 -2.74 12.66 9.99
N PRO A 162 -1.79 11.91 10.57
CA PRO A 162 -1.35 10.65 9.98
C PRO A 162 -2.46 9.59 10.03
N SER A 163 -2.49 8.72 9.02
CA SER A 163 -3.19 7.44 9.08
C SER A 163 -2.25 6.43 9.73
N ILE A 164 -2.68 5.81 10.84
CA ILE A 164 -1.87 4.81 11.55
C ILE A 164 -2.70 3.54 11.69
N PHE A 165 -2.16 2.41 11.22
CA PHE A 165 -2.79 1.11 11.38
C PHE A 165 -1.74 0.02 11.63
N THR A 166 -2.16 -1.07 12.25
CA THR A 166 -1.32 -2.25 12.47
C THR A 166 -1.70 -3.32 11.47
N THR A 167 -0.73 -4.00 10.86
CA THR A 167 -0.97 -5.02 9.84
C THR A 167 0.10 -6.11 9.89
N LYS A 168 0.01 -7.11 9.01
CA LYS A 168 1.04 -8.13 8.79
C LYS A 168 1.88 -7.77 7.57
N GLY A 169 3.16 -8.11 7.63
CA GLY A 169 4.06 -7.90 6.51
C GLY A 169 5.28 -8.79 6.54
N VAL A 170 5.97 -8.78 5.40
CA VAL A 170 7.27 -9.40 5.19
C VAL A 170 8.33 -8.32 5.00
N TRP A 171 9.53 -8.57 5.51
CA TRP A 171 10.64 -7.67 5.27
C TRP A 171 11.96 -8.41 5.23
N MET A 172 12.92 -7.79 4.54
CA MET A 172 14.25 -8.34 4.40
C MET A 172 15.29 -7.25 4.13
N LYS A 173 16.48 -7.46 4.70
CA LYS A 173 17.63 -6.58 4.50
C LYS A 173 18.27 -6.83 3.14
N VAL A 174 18.79 -5.77 2.53
CA VAL A 174 19.60 -5.82 1.32
C VAL A 174 21.07 -5.66 1.73
N GLY A 175 21.91 -6.59 1.30
CA GLY A 175 23.32 -6.61 1.70
C GLY A 175 24.13 -5.49 1.05
N ASP A 176 25.11 -4.93 1.78
CA ASP A 176 25.95 -3.85 1.26
C ASP A 176 26.70 -4.23 -0.01
N SER A 177 27.16 -5.49 -0.12
CA SER A 177 27.90 -5.97 -1.29
C SER A 177 27.11 -5.84 -2.61
N ILE A 178 25.80 -6.11 -2.61
CA ILE A 178 24.99 -5.98 -3.82
C ILE A 178 24.71 -4.51 -4.12
N LEU A 179 24.57 -3.66 -3.09
CA LEU A 179 24.39 -2.22 -3.28
C LEU A 179 25.64 -1.52 -3.80
N GLU A 180 26.82 -1.96 -3.37
CA GLU A 180 28.09 -1.52 -3.95
C GLU A 180 28.19 -1.88 -5.43
N GLU A 181 27.73 -3.06 -5.83
CA GLU A 181 27.68 -3.47 -7.23
C GLU A 181 26.67 -2.64 -8.04
N VAL A 182 25.46 -2.44 -7.51
CA VAL A 182 24.43 -1.57 -8.11
C VAL A 182 25.00 -0.17 -8.35
N ARG A 183 25.61 0.42 -7.32
CA ARG A 183 26.26 1.74 -7.42
C ARG A 183 27.43 1.73 -8.41
N GLY A 184 28.26 0.69 -8.38
CA GLY A 184 29.42 0.55 -9.27
C GLY A 184 29.06 0.46 -10.75
N ARG A 185 27.86 -0.05 -11.07
CA ARG A 185 27.29 -0.06 -12.43
C ARG A 185 26.57 1.24 -12.81
N GLY A 186 26.55 2.24 -11.93
CA GLY A 186 25.93 3.54 -12.16
C GLY A 186 24.42 3.57 -11.90
N PHE A 187 23.85 2.54 -11.28
CA PHE A 187 22.42 2.48 -10.96
C PHE A 187 22.09 3.20 -9.64
N SER A 188 20.87 3.71 -9.54
CA SER A 188 20.40 4.39 -8.33
C SER A 188 20.06 3.37 -7.25
N ILE A 189 20.66 3.49 -6.05
CA ILE A 189 20.32 2.60 -4.92
C ILE A 189 18.86 2.77 -4.52
N GLY A 190 18.41 4.02 -4.35
CA GLY A 190 17.01 4.29 -4.04
C GLY A 190 16.07 3.75 -5.11
N GLY A 191 16.42 3.95 -6.39
CA GLY A 191 15.64 3.44 -7.51
C GLY A 191 15.61 1.91 -7.61
N ALA A 192 16.71 1.25 -7.23
CA ALA A 192 16.83 -0.21 -7.22
C ALA A 192 15.97 -0.82 -6.10
N LEU A 193 16.05 -0.26 -4.88
CA LEU A 193 15.25 -0.73 -3.74
C LEU A 193 13.76 -0.54 -4.02
N HIS A 194 13.38 0.65 -4.48
CA HIS A 194 12.00 1.01 -4.81
C HIS A 194 11.45 0.20 -5.98
N GLY A 195 12.26 -0.04 -7.02
CA GLY A 195 11.87 -0.89 -8.14
C GLY A 195 11.67 -2.35 -7.74
N ALA A 196 12.49 -2.88 -6.83
CA ALA A 196 12.35 -4.24 -6.32
C ALA A 196 11.09 -4.38 -5.45
N GLU A 197 10.82 -3.42 -4.58
CA GLU A 197 9.59 -3.32 -3.80
C GLU A 197 8.34 -3.34 -4.69
N HIS A 198 8.28 -2.47 -5.71
CA HIS A 198 7.16 -2.44 -6.64
C HIS A 198 7.00 -3.75 -7.42
N ALA A 199 8.09 -4.35 -7.89
CA ALA A 199 8.03 -5.63 -8.59
C ALA A 199 7.51 -6.75 -7.68
N MET A 200 7.89 -6.75 -6.40
CA MET A 200 7.36 -7.67 -5.40
C MET A 200 5.85 -7.47 -5.21
N ILE A 201 5.38 -6.24 -5.03
CA ILE A 201 3.94 -5.94 -4.92
C ILE A 201 3.18 -6.38 -6.17
N ALA A 202 3.71 -6.09 -7.36
CA ALA A 202 3.07 -6.44 -8.62
C ALA A 202 2.97 -7.95 -8.86
N ALA A 203 3.93 -8.74 -8.37
CA ALA A 203 3.97 -10.20 -8.56
C ALA A 203 3.16 -10.98 -7.52
N LEU A 204 2.96 -10.44 -6.30
CA LEU A 204 2.29 -11.17 -5.22
C LEU A 204 0.84 -11.62 -5.55
N PRO A 205 0.03 -10.83 -6.29
CA PRO A 205 -1.30 -11.24 -6.77
C PRO A 205 -1.35 -12.63 -7.44
N LEU A 206 -0.27 -13.07 -8.09
CA LEU A 206 -0.20 -14.40 -8.73
C LEU A 206 -0.33 -15.55 -7.72
N TYR A 207 -0.01 -15.31 -6.45
CA TYR A 207 0.05 -16.32 -5.39
C TYR A 207 -1.02 -16.16 -4.32
N ALA A 208 -1.43 -14.92 -4.06
CA ALA A 208 -2.41 -14.57 -3.02
C ALA A 208 -3.82 -14.31 -3.57
N LEU A 209 -3.99 -14.28 -4.90
CA LEU A 209 -5.28 -14.01 -5.58
C LEU A 209 -5.96 -12.72 -5.11
N CYS A 210 -5.15 -11.70 -4.84
CA CYS A 210 -5.57 -10.35 -4.47
C CYS A 210 -5.38 -9.37 -5.63
N ASP A 211 -5.82 -8.13 -5.45
CA ASP A 211 -5.35 -7.03 -6.29
C ASP A 211 -4.02 -6.49 -5.72
N ARG A 212 -3.16 -5.90 -6.57
CA ARG A 212 -1.98 -5.17 -6.08
C ARG A 212 -2.38 -4.02 -5.16
N MET A 213 -3.60 -3.50 -5.32
CA MET A 213 -4.22 -2.48 -4.50
C MET A 213 -4.55 -2.96 -3.07
N ASP A 214 -4.35 -4.24 -2.77
CA ASP A 214 -4.48 -4.78 -1.41
C ASP A 214 -3.14 -4.83 -0.65
N LEU A 215 -2.05 -4.34 -1.23
CA LEU A 215 -0.69 -4.47 -0.71
C LEU A 215 0.07 -3.14 -0.65
N GLY A 216 0.65 -2.79 0.49
CA GLY A 216 1.57 -1.66 0.58
C GLY A 216 3.03 -2.13 0.62
N GLY A 217 3.95 -1.18 0.50
CA GLY A 217 5.36 -1.43 0.67
C GLY A 217 6.11 -0.17 1.08
N VAL A 218 7.31 -0.38 1.59
CA VAL A 218 8.26 0.70 1.81
C VAL A 218 9.68 0.19 1.63
N SER A 219 10.49 0.97 0.94
CA SER A 219 11.92 0.72 0.76
C SER A 219 12.75 1.78 1.47
N TYR A 220 13.73 1.31 2.25
CA TYR A 220 14.66 2.15 3.01
C TYR A 220 16.06 2.00 2.46
N THR A 221 16.72 3.13 2.16
CA THR A 221 18.18 3.14 1.99
C THR A 221 18.92 2.95 3.31
N LEU A 222 18.27 3.30 4.43
CA LEU A 222 18.73 3.01 5.78
C LEU A 222 17.51 2.94 6.70
N ASN A 223 17.08 1.74 7.05
CA ASN A 223 15.98 1.57 8.00
C ASN A 223 16.50 1.82 9.44
N PRO A 224 15.82 2.65 10.24
CA PRO A 224 16.29 3.05 11.56
C PRO A 224 16.29 1.91 12.60
N GLU A 225 15.44 0.90 12.46
CA GLU A 225 15.42 -0.23 13.39
C GLU A 225 16.44 -1.30 13.00
N LEU A 226 16.51 -1.62 11.71
CA LEU A 226 17.39 -2.66 11.18
C LEU A 226 18.84 -2.18 10.97
N GLN A 227 19.07 -0.87 11.02
CA GLN A 227 20.36 -0.22 10.75
C GLN A 227 20.95 -0.68 9.41
N SER A 228 20.10 -0.87 8.41
CA SER A 228 20.45 -1.48 7.13
C SER A 228 19.44 -1.08 6.05
N PRO A 229 19.83 -1.05 4.77
CA PRO A 229 18.88 -0.98 3.66
C PRO A 229 17.91 -2.15 3.70
N ALA A 230 16.62 -1.89 3.52
CA ALA A 230 15.59 -2.92 3.69
C ALA A 230 14.36 -2.63 2.83
N ILE A 231 13.65 -3.69 2.46
CA ILE A 231 12.38 -3.64 1.75
C ILE A 231 11.33 -4.34 2.59
N PHE A 232 10.17 -3.69 2.72
CA PHE A 232 8.98 -4.18 3.41
C PHE A 232 7.84 -4.28 2.41
N VAL A 233 7.04 -5.34 2.50
CA VAL A 233 5.76 -5.49 1.81
C VAL A 233 4.73 -5.94 2.84
N TYR A 234 3.58 -5.29 2.90
CA TYR A 234 2.57 -5.49 3.93
C TYR A 234 1.16 -5.57 3.36
N ASP A 235 0.25 -6.17 4.12
CA ASP A 235 -1.17 -6.17 3.79
C ASP A 235 -1.73 -4.75 3.96
N GLY A 236 -2.36 -4.20 2.92
CA GLY A 236 -2.97 -2.86 2.92
C GLY A 236 -4.27 -2.76 3.72
N HIS A 237 -4.49 -3.66 4.67
CA HIS A 237 -5.70 -3.78 5.48
C HIS A 237 -5.32 -3.88 6.95
N GLU A 238 -6.02 -3.14 7.82
CA GLU A 238 -5.79 -3.21 9.27
C GLU A 238 -6.01 -4.64 9.80
N GLY A 239 -5.11 -5.09 10.68
CA GLY A 239 -5.03 -6.45 11.20
C GLY A 239 -4.31 -7.45 10.29
N GLY A 240 -4.20 -7.15 8.99
CA GLY A 240 -3.74 -8.08 7.97
C GLY A 240 -4.80 -9.11 7.59
N VAL A 241 -4.85 -9.47 6.30
CA VAL A 241 -5.81 -10.42 5.73
C VAL A 241 -5.15 -11.69 5.17
N GLY A 242 -3.83 -11.82 5.37
CA GLY A 242 -3.05 -13.03 5.07
C GLY A 242 -2.37 -13.03 3.71
N LEU A 243 -2.30 -11.90 3.02
CA LEU A 243 -1.71 -11.83 1.66
C LEU A 243 -0.20 -12.01 1.72
N THR A 244 0.45 -11.25 2.58
CA THR A 244 1.90 -11.33 2.82
C THR A 244 2.29 -12.61 3.55
N ARG A 245 1.39 -13.20 4.36
CA ARG A 245 1.59 -14.55 4.88
C ARG A 245 1.69 -15.56 3.75
N ARG A 246 0.80 -15.48 2.75
CA ARG A 246 0.87 -16.33 1.57
C ARG A 246 2.16 -16.08 0.77
N GLY A 247 2.55 -14.81 0.60
CA GLY A 247 3.82 -14.43 -0.02
C GLY A 247 5.04 -15.01 0.69
N PHE A 248 5.07 -14.97 2.02
CA PHE A 248 6.10 -15.58 2.85
C PHE A 248 6.20 -17.10 2.63
N GLU A 249 5.06 -17.81 2.58
CA GLU A 249 5.02 -19.26 2.37
C GLU A 249 5.51 -19.71 0.98
N CYS A 250 5.40 -18.85 -0.04
CA CYS A 250 5.86 -19.13 -1.42
C CYS A 250 6.97 -18.17 -1.88
N LEU A 251 7.76 -17.67 -0.93
CA LEU A 251 8.70 -16.56 -1.11
C LEU A 251 9.61 -16.69 -2.33
N ARG A 252 10.21 -17.85 -2.56
CA ARG A 252 11.15 -18.03 -3.68
C ARG A 252 10.46 -17.95 -5.03
N ASP A 253 9.26 -18.52 -5.17
CA ASP A 253 8.49 -18.47 -6.41
C ASP A 253 7.98 -17.04 -6.64
N TRP A 254 7.50 -16.38 -5.58
CA TRP A 254 7.07 -14.99 -5.63
C TRP A 254 8.18 -14.05 -6.11
N LEU A 255 9.38 -14.16 -5.54
CA LEU A 255 10.54 -13.36 -5.95
C LEU A 255 11.02 -13.73 -7.36
N ALA A 256 10.94 -15.00 -7.76
CA ALA A 256 11.27 -15.39 -9.13
C ALA A 256 10.32 -14.75 -10.14
N SER A 257 9.02 -14.71 -9.86
CA SER A 257 8.03 -14.02 -10.71
C SER A 257 8.28 -12.50 -10.76
N ALA A 258 8.65 -11.87 -9.64
CA ALA A 258 9.01 -10.45 -9.62
C ALA A 258 10.25 -10.16 -10.48
N LEU A 259 11.25 -11.07 -10.48
CA LEU A 259 12.42 -10.97 -11.33
C LEU A 259 12.05 -11.16 -12.81
N GLU A 260 11.29 -12.20 -13.14
CA GLU A 260 10.83 -12.49 -14.51
C GLU A 260 10.05 -11.31 -15.11
N LEU A 261 9.15 -10.70 -14.32
CA LEU A 261 8.42 -9.50 -14.72
C LEU A 261 9.33 -8.35 -15.17
N MET A 262 10.48 -8.18 -14.51
CA MET A 262 11.45 -7.13 -14.84
C MET A 262 12.36 -7.52 -16.01
N GLU A 263 12.80 -8.78 -16.06
CA GLU A 263 13.72 -9.30 -17.08
C GLU A 263 13.05 -9.44 -18.45
N ASP A 264 11.79 -9.89 -18.50
CA ASP A 264 11.03 -10.06 -19.75
C ASP A 264 10.50 -8.75 -20.32
N CYS A 265 10.44 -7.70 -19.51
CA CYS A 265 9.97 -6.39 -19.96
C CYS A 265 11.03 -5.69 -20.83
N ALA A 266 10.66 -5.24 -22.03
CA ALA A 266 11.56 -4.57 -22.97
C ALA A 266 11.96 -3.13 -22.58
N CYS A 267 11.40 -2.56 -21.50
CA CYS A 267 11.73 -1.18 -21.11
C CYS A 267 13.17 -1.05 -20.57
N GLU A 268 13.75 0.15 -20.63
CA GLU A 268 15.13 0.36 -20.16
C GLU A 268 15.22 0.68 -18.67
N VAL A 269 14.35 1.57 -18.19
CA VAL A 269 14.43 2.15 -16.84
C VAL A 269 13.31 1.63 -15.93
N ALA A 270 12.06 1.92 -16.30
CA ALA A 270 10.85 1.51 -15.58
C ALA A 270 9.62 1.75 -16.48
N CYS A 271 8.55 0.99 -16.30
CA CYS A 271 7.29 1.22 -16.99
C CYS A 271 6.08 0.65 -16.22
N PRO A 272 4.84 1.01 -16.59
CA PRO A 272 3.61 0.46 -16.01
C PRO A 272 3.51 -1.06 -15.99
N SER A 273 4.21 -1.75 -16.88
CA SER A 273 4.16 -3.21 -16.99
C SER A 273 5.15 -3.94 -16.09
N CYS A 274 6.12 -3.28 -15.47
CA CYS A 274 7.16 -3.97 -14.68
C CYS A 274 7.35 -3.44 -13.26
N THR A 275 7.56 -2.13 -13.10
CA THR A 275 8.05 -1.57 -11.82
C THR A 275 7.32 -0.30 -11.41
N GLN A 276 6.36 0.20 -12.18
CA GLN A 276 5.54 1.33 -11.73
C GLN A 276 4.30 0.85 -10.96
N ASP A 277 4.09 1.45 -9.80
CA ASP A 277 2.89 1.27 -8.99
C ASP A 277 2.00 2.53 -9.07
N PRO A 278 0.69 2.41 -9.38
CA PRO A 278 -0.22 3.54 -9.44
C PRO A 278 -0.49 4.20 -8.07
N ARG A 279 -0.16 3.53 -6.96
CA ARG A 279 -0.25 4.06 -5.59
C ARG A 279 1.06 4.59 -5.04
N CYS A 280 2.15 4.51 -5.79
CA CYS A 280 3.43 5.01 -5.33
C CYS A 280 3.32 6.48 -4.89
N GLY A 281 3.46 6.73 -3.58
CA GLY A 281 3.49 8.08 -2.99
C GLY A 281 4.66 8.92 -3.49
N ASN A 282 5.76 8.26 -3.86
CA ASN A 282 6.97 8.86 -4.40
C ASN A 282 6.94 9.06 -5.92
N ASN A 283 5.75 9.08 -6.55
CA ASN A 283 5.57 9.38 -7.98
C ASN A 283 6.34 8.45 -8.93
N ASN A 284 6.65 7.22 -8.51
CA ASN A 284 7.49 6.30 -9.28
C ASN A 284 8.88 6.89 -9.60
N GLU A 285 9.43 7.72 -8.71
CA GLU A 285 10.74 8.35 -8.88
C GLU A 285 11.53 8.37 -7.57
N PRO A 286 12.80 7.90 -7.56
CA PRO A 286 13.49 7.21 -8.66
C PRO A 286 13.01 5.76 -8.82
N LEU A 287 13.15 5.20 -10.03
CA LEU A 287 13.02 3.76 -10.29
C LEU A 287 14.18 3.28 -11.16
N ASP A 288 14.74 2.11 -10.82
CA ASP A 288 15.82 1.49 -11.57
C ASP A 288 15.59 -0.02 -11.69
N LYS A 289 15.03 -0.46 -12.82
CA LYS A 289 14.70 -1.86 -13.06
C LYS A 289 15.92 -2.78 -13.04
N ARG A 290 17.06 -2.32 -13.56
CA ARG A 290 18.27 -3.16 -13.64
C ARG A 290 18.88 -3.35 -12.26
N GLY A 291 18.99 -2.28 -11.48
CA GLY A 291 19.39 -2.35 -10.07
C GLY A 291 18.44 -3.20 -9.23
N ALA A 292 17.12 -3.04 -9.42
CA ALA A 292 16.10 -3.86 -8.74
C ALA A 292 16.27 -5.36 -9.05
N SER A 293 16.47 -5.71 -10.32
CA SER A 293 16.69 -7.09 -10.75
C SER A 293 17.95 -7.68 -10.11
N MET A 294 19.01 -6.90 -9.94
CA MET A 294 20.24 -7.35 -9.27
C MET A 294 19.99 -7.70 -7.79
N ILE A 295 19.18 -6.91 -7.08
CA ILE A 295 18.82 -7.17 -5.68
C ILE A 295 18.06 -8.50 -5.55
N ILE A 296 17.00 -8.68 -6.37
CA ILE A 296 16.20 -9.92 -6.32
C ILE A 296 17.04 -11.13 -6.74
N ARG A 297 17.96 -10.97 -7.71
CA ARG A 297 18.87 -12.04 -8.14
C ARG A 297 19.81 -12.48 -7.01
N ASP A 298 20.40 -11.56 -6.26
CA ASP A 298 21.27 -11.87 -5.10
C ASP A 298 20.50 -12.64 -4.02
N TRP A 299 19.27 -12.23 -3.70
CA TRP A 299 18.41 -12.95 -2.77
C TRP A 299 18.08 -14.38 -3.22
N LEU A 300 17.82 -14.57 -4.51
CA LEU A 300 17.55 -15.89 -5.10
C LEU A 300 18.81 -16.75 -5.22
N GLY A 301 20.01 -16.16 -5.12
CA GLY A 301 21.30 -16.82 -5.30
C GLY A 301 21.60 -17.15 -6.76
N ARG A 302 21.19 -16.28 -7.68
CA ARG A 302 21.36 -16.42 -9.14
C ARG A 302 22.46 -15.50 -9.68
#